data_AF-A0A4S4LTC8-F1
#
_entry.id   AF-A0A4S4LTC8-F1
#
_cell.length_a   1.000
_cell.length_b   1.000
_cell.length_c   1.000
_cell.angle_alpha   90.00
_cell.angle_beta   90.00
_cell.angle_gamma   90.00
#
_symmetry.space_group_name_H-M   'P 1'
#
loop_
_entity.id
_entity.type
_entity.pdbx_description
1 polymer ?
#
loop_
_entity_poly.entity_id
_entity_poly.type
_entity_poly.pdbx_seq_one_letter_code
_entity_poly.pdbx_strand_id
1 'polypeptide(L)'
;MIIEDYITAESFEIIARPSLSAYITKDEPLTLLKEQLERKSTWGLPKLRDDMVKWRAIVEKARKKLNDRRYELKKAITDSIPHLSNPKDATSTKTKAQDILILCRIIRKNSGQKEPSIEMLTCVAFLRHCLCEYERNKRVLDAKDFWNHVDAELAKIREMHNDNAVKISKVFKQILENDQTEYGRIDTEGVALTR
;
A
#
# COMPACT_ATOMS: atom_id res chain seq x y z
N MET A 1 18.67 -14.92 5.31
CA MET A 1 17.90 -13.98 4.47
C MET A 1 18.89 -13.25 3.58
N ILE A 2 18.79 -13.43 2.26
CA ILE A 2 19.61 -12.69 1.29
C ILE A 2 19.01 -11.31 1.04
N ILE A 3 19.80 -10.34 0.55
CA ILE A 3 19.37 -8.93 0.33
C ILE A 3 18.09 -8.85 -0.50
N GLU A 4 17.92 -9.75 -1.47
CA GLU A 4 16.75 -9.82 -2.33
C GLU A 4 15.46 -10.21 -1.59
N ASP A 5 15.51 -11.22 -0.73
CA ASP A 5 14.36 -11.63 0.10
C ASP A 5 13.95 -10.49 1.03
N TYR A 6 14.95 -9.75 1.55
CA TYR A 6 14.70 -8.60 2.40
C TYR A 6 14.01 -7.47 1.67
N ILE A 7 14.53 -7.07 0.49
CA ILE A 7 13.89 -6.06 -0.36
C ILE A 7 12.45 -6.48 -0.68
N THR A 8 12.23 -7.77 -0.95
CA THR A 8 10.90 -8.32 -1.26
C THR A 8 9.93 -8.21 -0.08
N ALA A 9 10.39 -8.49 1.14
CA ALA A 9 9.59 -8.39 2.35
C ALA A 9 9.32 -6.92 2.74
N GLU A 10 10.37 -6.10 2.81
CA GLU A 10 10.25 -4.70 3.27
C GLU A 10 9.53 -3.81 2.26
N SER A 11 9.69 -4.04 0.95
CA SER A 11 8.95 -3.26 -0.06
C SER A 11 7.45 -3.36 0.13
N PHE A 12 6.95 -4.53 0.56
CA PHE A 12 5.55 -4.71 0.88
C PHE A 12 5.14 -3.92 2.13
N GLU A 13 5.88 -4.10 3.22
CA GLU A 13 5.61 -3.44 4.50
C GLU A 13 5.69 -1.90 4.40
N ILE A 14 6.57 -1.37 3.55
CA ILE A 14 6.69 0.07 3.29
C ILE A 14 5.47 0.58 2.53
N ILE A 15 5.06 -0.08 1.45
CA ILE A 15 3.92 0.36 0.64
C ILE A 15 2.60 0.20 1.41
N ALA A 16 2.50 -0.78 2.31
CA ALA A 16 1.33 -0.95 3.17
C ALA A 16 1.38 -0.10 4.46
N ARG A 17 2.36 0.80 4.61
CA ARG A 17 2.57 1.54 5.85
C ARG A 17 1.58 2.70 5.96
N PRO A 18 0.81 2.81 7.07
CA PRO A 18 -0.16 3.89 7.27
C PRO A 18 0.48 5.28 7.42
N SER A 19 1.77 5.34 7.76
CA SER A 19 2.48 6.58 8.06
C SER A 19 3.15 7.21 6.84
N LEU A 20 3.09 6.56 5.68
CA LEU A 20 3.69 7.05 4.46
C LEU A 20 3.07 8.41 4.09
N SER A 21 3.88 9.40 3.73
CA SER A 21 3.38 10.72 3.31
C SER A 21 3.14 10.83 1.80
N ALA A 22 3.78 9.96 1.01
CA ALA A 22 3.61 9.83 -0.43
C ALA A 22 4.04 8.43 -0.93
N TYR A 23 3.31 7.90 -1.91
CA TYR A 23 3.57 6.61 -2.56
C TYR A 23 4.51 6.74 -3.75
N ILE A 24 4.55 7.89 -4.42
CA ILE A 24 5.44 8.15 -5.57
C ILE A 24 6.25 9.42 -5.36
N THR A 25 5.59 10.50 -4.93
CA THR A 25 6.21 11.81 -4.78
C THR A 25 7.33 11.75 -3.73
N LYS A 26 8.39 12.55 -3.91
CA LYS A 26 9.56 12.62 -3.01
C LYS A 26 10.37 11.33 -2.86
N ASP A 27 10.13 10.29 -3.66
CA ASP A 27 10.84 9.00 -3.58
C ASP A 27 10.81 8.39 -2.15
N GLU A 28 9.77 8.69 -1.35
CA GLU A 28 9.73 8.35 0.07
C GLU A 28 9.83 6.84 0.36
N PRO A 29 9.10 5.93 -0.34
CA PRO A 29 9.26 4.50 -0.12
C PRO A 29 10.68 4.00 -0.36
N LEU A 30 11.36 4.56 -1.38
CA LEU A 30 12.74 4.19 -1.69
C LEU A 30 13.70 4.73 -0.63
N THR A 31 13.46 5.94 -0.13
CA THR A 31 14.23 6.54 0.96
C THR A 31 14.15 5.68 2.21
N LEU A 32 12.94 5.29 2.63
CA LEU A 32 12.73 4.39 3.78
C LEU A 32 13.46 3.04 3.61
N LEU A 33 13.38 2.44 2.42
CA LEU A 33 14.04 1.16 2.15
C LEU A 33 15.57 1.29 2.16
N LYS A 34 16.13 2.39 1.63
CA LYS A 34 17.56 2.68 1.70
C LYS A 34 18.03 2.80 3.16
N GLU A 35 17.33 3.58 3.97
CA GLU A 35 17.66 3.73 5.40
C GLU A 35 17.56 2.40 6.16
N GLN A 36 16.59 1.55 5.84
CA GLN A 36 16.48 0.20 6.41
C GLN A 36 17.68 -0.68 6.01
N LEU A 37 18.05 -0.68 4.73
CA LEU A 37 19.22 -1.41 4.22
C LEU A 37 20.52 -0.93 4.86
N GLU A 38 20.72 0.39 4.99
CA GLU A 38 21.89 1.00 5.63
C GLU A 38 22.04 0.60 7.10
N ARG A 39 20.92 0.44 7.82
CA ARG A 39 20.92 -0.01 9.22
C ARG A 39 21.26 -1.50 9.40
N LYS A 40 21.27 -2.31 8.33
CA LYS A 40 21.62 -3.75 8.40
C LYS A 40 23.13 -3.96 8.36
N SER A 41 23.80 -3.58 9.45
CA SER A 41 25.26 -3.75 9.63
C SER A 41 25.74 -5.20 9.44
N THR A 42 24.90 -6.18 9.77
CA THR A 42 25.18 -7.62 9.67
C THR A 42 25.44 -8.12 8.25
N TRP A 43 25.06 -7.36 7.22
CA TRP A 43 25.27 -7.73 5.81
C TRP A 43 26.43 -6.99 5.15
N GLY A 44 27.18 -6.20 5.93
CA GLY A 44 28.25 -5.35 5.38
C GLY A 44 27.74 -4.28 4.41
N LEU A 45 26.41 -4.05 4.35
CA LEU A 45 25.78 -3.07 3.47
C LEU A 45 26.33 -1.64 3.63
N PRO A 46 26.70 -1.17 4.84
CA PRO A 46 27.36 0.13 4.98
C PRO A 46 28.65 0.26 4.15
N LYS A 47 29.43 -0.82 4.03
CA LYS A 47 30.67 -0.87 3.21
C LYS A 47 30.38 -0.97 1.71
N LEU A 48 29.19 -1.43 1.33
CA LEU A 48 28.77 -1.50 -0.06
C LEU A 48 28.34 -0.14 -0.60
N ARG A 49 28.09 0.86 0.27
CA ARG A 49 27.88 2.25 -0.16
C ARG A 49 29.12 2.81 -0.87
N ASP A 50 30.30 2.38 -0.42
CA ASP A 50 31.59 2.78 -1.00
C ASP A 50 31.82 2.12 -2.38
N ASP A 51 31.14 0.99 -2.64
CA ASP A 51 31.05 0.36 -3.96
C ASP A 51 29.82 0.89 -4.72
N MET A 52 29.98 2.06 -5.35
CA MET A 52 28.89 2.76 -6.04
C MET A 52 28.15 1.89 -7.07
N VAL A 53 28.86 0.97 -7.74
CA VAL A 53 28.26 0.09 -8.76
C VAL A 53 27.31 -0.91 -8.09
N LYS A 54 27.76 -1.60 -7.04
CA LYS A 54 26.92 -2.54 -6.30
C LYS A 54 25.77 -1.84 -5.59
N TRP A 55 26.03 -0.69 -4.98
CA TRP A 55 24.98 0.10 -4.33
C TRP A 55 23.89 0.52 -5.31
N ARG A 56 24.28 1.01 -6.50
CA ARG A 56 23.32 1.36 -7.55
C ARG A 56 22.48 0.17 -7.98
N ALA A 57 23.08 -1.00 -8.15
CA ALA A 57 22.34 -2.21 -8.50
C ALA A 57 21.30 -2.60 -7.43
N ILE A 58 21.65 -2.49 -6.15
CA ILE A 58 20.72 -2.72 -5.03
C ILE A 58 19.57 -1.72 -5.04
N VAL A 59 19.88 -0.43 -5.22
CA VAL A 59 18.88 0.65 -5.25
C VAL A 59 17.91 0.51 -6.43
N GLU A 60 18.40 0.16 -7.62
CA GLU A 60 17.55 -0.08 -8.78
C GLU A 60 16.64 -1.31 -8.58
N LYS A 61 17.17 -2.37 -7.96
CA LYS A 61 16.36 -3.55 -7.59
C LYS A 61 15.27 -3.19 -6.58
N ALA A 62 15.60 -2.38 -5.58
CA ALA A 62 14.65 -1.87 -4.59
C ALA A 62 13.56 -1.01 -5.26
N ARG A 63 13.93 -0.07 -6.14
CA ARG A 63 13.00 0.77 -6.89
C ARG A 63 12.05 -0.08 -7.74
N LYS A 64 12.59 -1.04 -8.50
CA LYS A 64 11.79 -1.97 -9.30
C LYS A 64 10.80 -2.73 -8.41
N LYS A 65 11.25 -3.26 -7.27
CA LYS A 65 10.37 -4.03 -6.39
C LYS A 65 9.25 -3.18 -5.78
N LEU A 66 9.54 -1.94 -5.37
CA LEU A 66 8.52 -1.00 -4.90
C LEU A 66 7.48 -0.70 -5.99
N ASN A 67 7.92 -0.52 -7.25
CA ASN A 67 7.00 -0.35 -8.38
C ASN A 67 6.12 -1.60 -8.59
N ASP A 68 6.72 -2.79 -8.56
CA ASP A 68 5.99 -4.06 -8.68
C ASP A 68 4.95 -4.19 -7.56
N ARG A 69 5.30 -3.86 -6.31
CA ARG A 69 4.36 -3.88 -5.18
C ARG A 69 3.20 -2.92 -5.35
N ARG A 70 3.45 -1.69 -5.83
CA ARG A 70 2.37 -0.77 -6.16
C ARG A 70 1.47 -1.34 -7.26
N TYR A 71 2.03 -1.90 -8.33
CA TYR A 71 1.23 -2.54 -9.37
C TYR A 71 0.37 -3.69 -8.83
N GLU A 72 0.96 -4.62 -8.07
CA GLU A 72 0.29 -5.75 -7.44
C GLU A 72 -0.84 -5.29 -6.50
N LEU A 73 -0.59 -4.26 -5.69
CA LEU A 73 -1.56 -3.70 -4.75
C LEU A 73 -2.75 -3.07 -5.47
N LYS A 74 -2.48 -2.22 -6.48
CA LYS A 74 -3.54 -1.63 -7.31
C LYS A 74 -4.38 -2.73 -7.96
N LYS A 75 -3.72 -3.71 -8.57
CA LYS A 75 -4.39 -4.85 -9.23
C LYS A 75 -5.28 -5.61 -8.25
N ALA A 76 -4.77 -5.96 -7.07
CA ALA A 76 -5.53 -6.69 -6.06
C ALA A 76 -6.78 -5.92 -5.60
N ILE A 77 -6.67 -4.60 -5.44
CA ILE A 77 -7.81 -3.74 -5.10
C ILE A 77 -8.81 -3.68 -6.26
N THR A 78 -8.36 -3.51 -7.50
CA THR A 78 -9.22 -3.54 -8.69
C THR A 78 -9.98 -4.87 -8.81
N ASP A 79 -9.28 -6.00 -8.66
CA ASP A 79 -9.84 -7.37 -8.72
C ASP A 79 -10.76 -7.70 -7.53
N SER A 80 -10.78 -6.84 -6.50
CA SER A 80 -11.67 -6.95 -5.34
C SER A 80 -13.03 -6.30 -5.58
N ILE A 81 -13.16 -5.46 -6.62
CA ILE A 81 -14.37 -4.70 -6.94
C ILE A 81 -14.97 -5.24 -8.26
N PRO A 82 -16.16 -5.88 -8.23
CA PRO A 82 -16.72 -6.56 -9.40
C PRO A 82 -16.90 -5.68 -10.64
N HIS A 83 -17.37 -4.43 -10.46
CA HIS A 83 -17.67 -3.54 -11.58
C HIS A 83 -16.42 -2.83 -12.16
N LEU A 84 -15.27 -2.92 -11.48
CA LEU A 84 -13.99 -2.41 -11.97
C LEU A 84 -13.13 -3.54 -12.57
N SER A 85 -13.49 -4.80 -12.32
CA SER A 85 -12.83 -5.96 -12.89
C SER A 85 -13.17 -6.08 -14.39
N ASN A 86 -12.18 -6.40 -15.22
CA ASN A 86 -12.33 -6.39 -16.67
C ASN A 86 -13.27 -7.54 -17.13
N PRO A 87 -14.33 -7.28 -17.93
CA PRO A 87 -15.24 -8.33 -18.41
C PRO A 87 -14.58 -9.43 -19.26
N LYS A 88 -13.37 -9.17 -19.77
CA LYS A 88 -12.58 -10.12 -20.57
C LYS A 88 -11.94 -11.23 -19.73
N ASP A 89 -11.90 -11.09 -18.41
CA ASP A 89 -11.55 -12.19 -17.51
C ASP A 89 -12.78 -13.11 -17.37
N ALA A 90 -12.92 -14.02 -18.32
CA ALA A 90 -13.98 -15.03 -18.42
C ALA A 90 -14.07 -16.00 -17.22
N THR A 91 -13.19 -15.83 -16.22
CA THR A 91 -13.17 -16.55 -14.94
C THR A 91 -13.74 -15.74 -13.77
N SER A 92 -14.10 -14.46 -13.96
CA SER A 92 -14.60 -13.59 -12.90
C SER A 92 -16.08 -13.88 -12.56
N THR A 93 -16.33 -15.05 -11.96
CA THR A 93 -17.61 -15.39 -11.31
C THR A 93 -17.87 -14.59 -10.02
N LYS A 94 -17.04 -13.59 -9.70
CA LYS A 94 -17.15 -12.78 -8.48
C LYS A 94 -18.31 -11.80 -8.59
N THR A 95 -19.48 -12.23 -8.13
CA THR A 95 -20.68 -11.39 -8.03
C THR A 95 -20.65 -10.44 -6.84
N LYS A 96 -19.68 -10.58 -5.94
CA LYS A 96 -19.54 -9.78 -4.71
C LYS A 96 -18.13 -9.25 -4.55
N ALA A 97 -18.03 -8.02 -4.03
CA ALA A 97 -16.76 -7.45 -3.60
C ALA A 97 -16.17 -8.25 -2.42
N GLN A 98 -14.85 -8.22 -2.28
CA GLN A 98 -14.18 -8.83 -1.14
C GLN A 98 -14.19 -7.86 0.05
N ASP A 99 -14.43 -8.36 1.26
CA ASP A 99 -14.23 -7.56 2.46
C ASP A 99 -12.75 -7.21 2.64
N ILE A 100 -12.49 -6.17 3.43
CA ILE A 100 -11.16 -5.60 3.60
C ILE A 100 -10.15 -6.56 4.24
N LEU A 101 -10.61 -7.48 5.09
CA LEU A 101 -9.74 -8.47 5.75
C LEU A 101 -9.28 -9.52 4.74
N ILE A 102 -10.20 -10.08 3.95
CA ILE A 102 -9.86 -11.03 2.87
C ILE A 102 -8.93 -10.36 1.85
N LEU A 103 -9.23 -9.13 1.45
CA LEU A 103 -8.40 -8.37 0.53
C LEU A 103 -6.96 -8.21 1.06
N CYS A 104 -6.81 -7.80 2.32
CA CYS A 104 -5.49 -7.66 2.94
C CYS A 104 -4.77 -9.01 3.04
N ARG A 105 -5.46 -10.11 3.34
CA ARG A 105 -4.87 -11.47 3.33
C ARG A 105 -4.36 -11.88 1.95
N ILE A 106 -5.09 -11.55 0.88
CA ILE A 106 -4.67 -11.82 -0.51
C ILE A 106 -3.43 -10.99 -0.86
N ILE A 107 -3.47 -9.70 -0.57
CA ILE A 107 -2.35 -8.76 -0.78
C ILE A 107 -1.10 -9.26 -0.03
N ARG A 108 -1.28 -9.82 1.18
CA ARG A 108 -0.22 -10.38 2.03
C ARG A 108 0.26 -11.77 1.68
N LYS A 109 -0.32 -12.49 0.71
CA LYS A 109 -0.08 -13.94 0.50
C LYS A 109 1.40 -14.35 0.41
N ASN A 110 2.31 -13.40 0.15
CA ASN A 110 3.76 -13.59 0.08
C ASN A 110 4.57 -12.98 1.26
N SER A 111 3.93 -12.50 2.34
CA SER A 111 4.55 -11.69 3.43
C SER A 111 4.65 -12.38 4.80
N GLY A 112 4.34 -13.68 4.87
CA GLY A 112 4.34 -14.45 6.13
C GLY A 112 3.00 -14.38 6.88
N GLN A 113 2.63 -15.47 7.54
CA GLN A 113 1.28 -15.79 8.03
C GLN A 113 0.75 -14.97 9.22
N LYS A 114 1.22 -13.74 9.45
CA LYS A 114 0.60 -12.90 10.49
C LYS A 114 -0.73 -12.34 9.96
N GLU A 115 -1.72 -12.19 10.83
CA GLU A 115 -2.98 -11.54 10.47
C GLU A 115 -2.74 -10.06 10.11
N PRO A 116 -3.46 -9.48 9.13
CA PRO A 116 -3.39 -8.06 8.81
C PRO A 116 -3.68 -7.21 10.05
N SER A 117 -2.85 -6.20 10.29
CA SER A 117 -3.10 -5.22 11.34
C SER A 117 -4.21 -4.25 10.94
N ILE A 118 -4.87 -3.62 11.92
CA ILE A 118 -5.88 -2.58 11.67
C ILE A 118 -5.31 -1.46 10.79
N GLU A 119 -4.07 -1.07 11.02
CA GLU A 119 -3.39 -0.04 10.24
C GLU A 119 -3.26 -0.43 8.77
N MET A 120 -3.00 -1.70 8.48
CA MET A 120 -2.98 -2.21 7.12
C MET A 120 -4.40 -2.18 6.51
N LEU A 121 -5.41 -2.64 7.25
CA LEU A 121 -6.81 -2.61 6.78
C LEU A 121 -7.22 -1.19 6.40
N THR A 122 -6.92 -0.23 7.27
CA THR A 122 -7.16 1.20 7.07
C THR A 122 -6.41 1.76 5.85
N CYS A 123 -5.14 1.40 5.69
CA CYS A 123 -4.33 1.81 4.53
C CYS A 123 -4.92 1.29 3.21
N VAL A 124 -5.30 0.00 3.17
CA VAL A 124 -5.90 -0.60 1.97
C VAL A 124 -7.30 -0.05 1.70
N ALA A 125 -8.09 0.24 2.73
CA ALA A 125 -9.40 0.88 2.58
C ALA A 125 -9.27 2.29 1.97
N PHE A 126 -8.28 3.08 2.41
CA PHE A 126 -7.96 4.37 1.77
C PHE A 126 -7.59 4.23 0.30
N LEU A 127 -6.72 3.27 -0.04
CA LEU A 127 -6.35 3.04 -1.44
C LEU A 127 -7.54 2.58 -2.29
N ARG A 128 -8.44 1.77 -1.71
CA ARG A 128 -9.68 1.34 -2.36
C ARG A 128 -10.64 2.51 -2.58
N HIS A 129 -10.80 3.37 -1.59
CA HIS A 129 -11.56 4.62 -1.71
C HIS A 129 -11.03 5.51 -2.84
N CYS A 130 -9.72 5.78 -2.84
CA CYS A 130 -9.07 6.56 -3.91
C CYS A 130 -9.24 5.92 -5.29
N LEU A 131 -9.24 4.59 -5.39
CA LEU A 131 -9.45 3.90 -6.67
C LEU A 131 -10.88 4.12 -7.19
N CYS A 132 -11.88 4.00 -6.32
CA CYS A 132 -13.27 4.26 -6.67
C CYS A 132 -13.50 5.71 -7.09
N GLU A 133 -12.95 6.69 -6.36
CA GLU A 133 -13.00 8.10 -6.73
C GLU A 133 -12.29 8.38 -8.05
N TYR A 134 -11.09 7.81 -8.24
CA TYR A 134 -10.33 7.94 -9.48
C TYR A 134 -11.11 7.39 -10.67
N GLU A 135 -11.63 6.17 -10.60
CA GLU A 135 -12.34 5.55 -11.73
C GLU A 135 -13.67 6.28 -12.05
N ARG A 136 -14.37 6.80 -11.03
CA ARG A 136 -15.58 7.63 -11.22
C ARG A 136 -15.27 8.94 -11.93
N ASN A 137 -14.12 9.55 -11.66
CA ASN A 137 -13.79 10.89 -12.12
C ASN A 137 -12.69 10.93 -13.19
N LYS A 138 -12.16 9.79 -13.66
CA LYS A 138 -10.99 9.73 -14.56
C LYS A 138 -11.08 10.52 -15.86
N ARG A 139 -12.30 10.87 -16.30
CA ARG A 139 -12.54 11.71 -17.50
C ARG A 139 -12.32 13.20 -17.23
N VAL A 140 -12.32 13.60 -15.96
CA VAL A 140 -12.32 15.00 -15.50
C VAL A 140 -11.14 15.30 -14.58
N LEU A 141 -10.49 14.27 -14.03
CA LEU A 141 -9.28 14.43 -13.21
C LEU A 141 -8.08 14.81 -14.09
N ASP A 142 -7.37 15.84 -13.66
CA ASP A 142 -6.06 16.23 -14.20
C ASP A 142 -4.91 15.31 -13.69
N ALA A 143 -5.24 14.31 -12.88
CA ALA A 143 -4.27 13.34 -12.39
C ALA A 143 -3.79 12.44 -13.53
N LYS A 144 -2.49 12.52 -13.85
CA LYS A 144 -1.84 11.73 -14.90
C LYS A 144 -2.02 10.21 -14.72
N ASP A 145 -2.07 9.75 -13.47
CA ASP A 145 -2.35 8.37 -13.11
C ASP A 145 -2.89 8.23 -11.67
N PHE A 146 -3.40 7.03 -11.36
CA PHE A 146 -3.98 6.67 -10.07
C PHE A 146 -3.09 7.00 -8.85
N TRP A 147 -1.80 6.74 -8.91
CA TRP A 147 -0.93 6.94 -7.74
C TRP A 147 -0.66 8.41 -7.48
N ASN A 148 -0.60 9.24 -8.53
CA ASN A 148 -0.60 10.69 -8.37
C ASN A 148 -1.89 11.21 -7.72
N HIS A 149 -3.04 10.61 -8.05
CA HIS A 149 -4.30 10.90 -7.35
C HIS A 149 -4.26 10.50 -5.88
N VAL A 150 -3.74 9.32 -5.55
CA VAL A 150 -3.54 8.86 -4.16
C VAL A 150 -2.67 9.84 -3.37
N ASP A 151 -1.53 10.26 -3.93
CA ASP A 151 -0.63 11.23 -3.29
C ASP A 151 -1.32 12.59 -3.07
N ALA A 152 -2.12 13.05 -4.05
CA ALA A 152 -2.86 14.30 -3.94
C ALA A 152 -3.94 14.25 -2.83
N GLU A 153 -4.73 13.17 -2.76
CA GLU A 153 -5.74 13.01 -1.70
C GLU A 153 -5.08 12.88 -0.32
N LEU A 154 -3.96 12.17 -0.23
CA LEU A 154 -3.20 12.06 1.01
C LEU A 154 -2.64 13.41 1.47
N ALA A 155 -2.08 14.19 0.54
CA ALA A 155 -1.60 15.54 0.82
C ALA A 155 -2.73 16.46 1.29
N LYS A 156 -3.90 16.39 0.64
CA LYS A 156 -5.10 17.15 1.02
C LYS A 156 -5.59 16.80 2.42
N ILE A 157 -5.69 15.52 2.77
CA ILE A 157 -6.07 15.09 4.13
C ILE A 157 -5.08 15.63 5.17
N ARG A 158 -3.78 15.56 4.87
CA ARG A 158 -2.71 16.07 5.73
C ARG A 158 -2.80 17.59 5.93
N GLU A 159 -2.97 18.33 4.85
CA GLU A 159 -3.12 19.80 4.86
C GLU A 159 -4.37 20.23 5.63
N MET A 160 -5.54 19.64 5.36
CA MET A 160 -6.81 19.93 6.04
C MET A 160 -6.73 19.74 7.57
N HIS A 161 -5.82 18.91 8.03
CA HIS A 161 -5.66 18.59 9.45
C HIS A 161 -4.34 19.10 10.04
N ASN A 162 -3.58 19.93 9.33
CA ASN A 162 -2.29 20.47 9.75
C ASN A 162 -1.33 19.37 10.25
N ASP A 163 -1.24 18.26 9.51
CA ASP A 163 -0.44 17.08 9.85
C ASP A 163 -0.71 16.50 11.27
N ASN A 164 -1.88 16.79 11.85
CA ASN A 164 -2.25 16.27 13.16
C ASN A 164 -2.59 14.77 13.08
N ALA A 165 -1.70 13.93 13.61
CA ALA A 165 -1.82 12.48 13.56
C ALA A 165 -3.18 11.95 14.07
N VAL A 166 -3.70 12.49 15.19
CA VAL A 166 -4.97 12.04 15.77
C VAL A 166 -6.15 12.34 14.84
N LYS A 167 -6.18 13.53 14.23
CA LYS A 167 -7.24 13.92 13.29
C LYS A 167 -7.17 13.11 12.00
N ILE A 168 -5.96 12.92 11.47
CA ILE A 168 -5.74 12.10 10.28
C ILE A 168 -6.19 10.66 10.54
N SER A 169 -5.79 10.05 11.67
CA SER A 169 -6.25 8.70 12.04
C SER A 169 -7.78 8.58 12.12
N LYS A 170 -8.50 9.64 12.54
CA LYS A 170 -9.97 9.65 12.53
C LYS A 170 -10.55 9.62 11.12
N VAL A 171 -9.99 10.35 10.17
CA VAL A 171 -10.41 10.31 8.75
C VAL A 171 -10.22 8.90 8.20
N PHE A 172 -9.04 8.35 8.40
CA PHE A 172 -8.69 7.01 7.95
C PHE A 172 -9.59 5.92 8.59
N LYS A 173 -9.96 6.09 9.87
CA LYS A 173 -10.96 5.24 10.53
C LYS A 173 -12.32 5.33 9.85
N GLN A 174 -12.80 6.56 9.56
CA GLN A 174 -14.07 6.76 8.87
C GLN A 174 -14.08 6.11 7.49
N ILE A 175 -12.96 6.18 6.76
CA ILE A 175 -12.81 5.54 5.45
C ILE A 175 -12.94 4.02 5.58
N LEU A 176 -12.31 3.41 6.60
CA LEU A 176 -12.45 1.97 6.87
C LEU A 176 -13.89 1.59 7.23
N GLU A 177 -14.59 2.38 8.04
CA GLU A 177 -15.99 2.14 8.40
C GLU A 177 -16.94 2.22 7.19
N ASN A 178 -16.71 3.19 6.31
CA ASN A 178 -17.46 3.32 5.06
C ASN A 178 -17.21 2.12 4.13
N ASP A 179 -15.95 1.73 4.01
CA ASP A 179 -15.51 0.57 3.24
C ASP A 179 -16.16 -0.74 3.73
N GLN A 180 -16.24 -0.94 5.05
CA GLN A 180 -16.95 -2.06 5.67
C GLN A 180 -18.46 -2.01 5.43
N THR A 181 -19.04 -0.82 5.36
CA THR A 181 -20.47 -0.64 5.07
C THR A 181 -20.79 -1.03 3.63
N GLU A 182 -19.90 -0.71 2.69
CA GLU A 182 -20.10 -0.97 1.26
C GLU A 182 -19.76 -2.41 0.85
N TYR A 183 -18.66 -2.97 1.39
CA TYR A 183 -18.07 -4.22 0.89
C TYR A 183 -18.11 -5.38 1.90
N GLY A 184 -18.68 -5.16 3.10
CA GLY A 184 -18.87 -6.18 4.13
C GLY A 184 -18.17 -5.84 5.44
N ARG A 185 -18.88 -6.05 6.56
CA ARG A 185 -18.37 -5.81 7.90
C ARG A 185 -17.43 -6.92 8.36
N ILE A 186 -16.38 -6.52 9.08
CA ILE A 186 -15.47 -7.41 9.77
C ILE A 186 -15.45 -7.04 11.26
N ASP A 187 -15.20 -8.02 12.11
CA ASP A 187 -14.97 -7.78 13.54
C ASP A 187 -13.56 -7.20 13.73
N THR A 188 -13.48 -5.90 13.99
CA THR A 188 -12.20 -5.20 14.21
C THR A 188 -11.66 -5.39 15.63
N GLU A 189 -12.50 -5.77 16.61
CA GLU A 189 -12.08 -6.03 17.98
C GLU A 189 -11.26 -7.33 18.06
N GLY A 190 -11.67 -8.37 17.34
CA GLY A 190 -10.90 -9.61 17.21
C GLY A 190 -9.52 -9.45 16.53
N VAL A 191 -9.37 -8.46 15.64
CA VAL A 191 -8.09 -8.15 14.97
C VAL A 191 -7.14 -7.34 15.87
N ALA A 192 -7.67 -6.52 16.78
CA ALA A 192 -6.85 -5.77 17.73
C ALA A 192 -6.20 -6.68 18.80
N LEU A 193 -6.89 -7.75 19.18
CA LEU A 193 -6.51 -8.65 20.28
C LEU A 193 -5.45 -9.70 19.92
N THR A 194 -5.04 -9.81 18.66
CA THR A 194 -4.01 -10.78 18.19
C THR A 194 -2.59 -10.20 18.15
N ARG A 195 -2.36 -9.02 18.75
CA ARG A 195 -1.04 -8.37 18.89
C ARG A 195 -0.33 -8.70 20.18
#